data_AF-A0A429IJH6-F1
#
_entry.id   AF-A0A429IJH6-F1
#
_cell.length_a   1.000
_cell.length_b   1.000
_cell.length_c   1.000
_cell.angle_alpha   90.00
_cell.angle_beta   90.00
_cell.angle_gamma   90.00
#
_symmetry.space_group_name_H-M   'P 1'
#
loop_
_entity.id
_entity.type
_entity.pdbx_description
1 polymer ?
#
loop_
_entity_poly.entity_id
_entity_poly.type
_entity_poly.pdbx_seq_one_letter_code
_entity_poly.pdbx_strand_id
1 'polypeptide(L)'
;MPDTETSVHTQAPVDAADVVSVELKADKPRSLWGDAWRDLRRNPIFYISAVLILFLVVVSIWPSLLTSTSPYACDITKSKQGATDGHPFGFNTQGCDVYARTVYGARASVVVGVCTTLLAAVFGCFMGGLAGFFGGWWDSILSRVGDIFFGIPILLGGIVFLSVIKGGSIFTVVLLMAILGWPQIARIARGSVITAKQQDYVQAARALGASTSRMLLRHITPNALAPVIVVATIALGTYVSLEATLSFLGVGLKPPTVSWGIDISTAATDVRNAPHMLLYPAGALSITVLAFIMLGDAVRDALDPKLR
;
A
#
# COMPACT_ATOMS: atom_id res chain seq x y z
N MET A 1 1.51 72.26 43.01
CA MET A 1 2.11 72.04 41.68
C MET A 1 3.49 71.45 41.88
N PRO A 2 3.93 70.58 40.97
CA PRO A 2 4.53 69.26 41.25
C PRO A 2 6.06 69.28 41.16
N ASP A 3 6.73 68.20 41.60
CA ASP A 3 7.98 67.77 40.99
C ASP A 3 7.98 66.24 40.85
N THR A 4 8.16 65.80 39.61
CA THR A 4 8.11 64.44 39.12
C THR A 4 9.51 63.82 39.28
N GLU A 5 9.67 62.83 40.16
CA GLU A 5 10.89 62.02 40.20
C GLU A 5 10.89 61.02 39.03
N THR A 6 11.74 61.30 38.05
CA THR A 6 12.05 60.38 36.95
C THR A 6 13.04 59.33 37.48
N SER A 7 12.56 58.16 37.90
CA SER A 7 13.43 57.03 38.21
C SER A 7 14.01 56.46 36.90
N VAL A 8 15.28 56.77 36.63
CA VAL A 8 16.06 56.14 35.56
C VAL A 8 16.29 54.68 35.93
N HIS A 9 15.55 53.77 35.31
CA HIS A 9 15.90 52.36 35.32
C HIS A 9 17.16 52.16 34.45
N THR A 10 18.32 52.13 35.09
CA THR A 10 19.55 51.63 34.49
C THR A 10 19.35 50.14 34.20
N GLN A 11 19.05 49.80 32.93
CA GLN A 11 19.18 48.43 32.46
C GLN A 11 20.64 48.01 32.57
N ALA A 12 20.91 46.94 33.33
CA ALA A 12 22.21 46.30 33.35
C ALA A 12 22.59 45.84 31.92
N PRO A 13 23.87 45.89 31.52
CA PRO A 13 24.28 45.40 30.23
C PRO A 13 24.01 43.89 30.21
N VAL A 14 23.17 43.45 29.27
CA VAL A 14 22.99 42.03 28.98
C VAL A 14 24.34 41.50 28.54
N ASP A 15 24.91 40.57 29.29
CA ASP A 15 26.21 40.00 29.02
C ASP A 15 26.23 39.43 27.60
N ALA A 16 27.15 39.90 26.76
CA ALA A 16 27.28 39.43 25.38
C ALA A 16 27.54 37.92 25.31
N ALA A 17 28.00 37.31 26.41
CA ALA A 17 28.16 35.87 26.56
C ALA A 17 26.81 35.11 26.59
N ASP A 18 25.77 35.68 27.19
CA ASP A 18 24.45 35.04 27.23
C ASP A 18 23.78 35.07 25.85
N VAL A 19 23.99 36.15 25.07
CA VAL A 19 23.46 36.26 23.69
C VAL A 19 24.18 35.29 22.73
N VAL A 20 25.47 35.00 22.97
CA VAL A 20 26.25 34.05 22.15
C VAL A 20 25.95 32.58 22.50
N SER A 21 25.50 32.28 23.72
CA SER A 21 25.18 30.90 24.12
C SER A 21 23.86 30.35 23.54
N VAL A 22 23.02 31.24 22.99
CA VAL A 22 21.76 30.88 22.32
C VAL A 22 22.02 30.40 20.88
N GLU A 23 23.17 30.72 20.29
CA GLU A 23 23.52 30.28 18.94
C GLU A 23 24.12 28.87 18.96
N LEU A 24 23.48 27.95 18.22
CA LEU A 24 23.98 26.63 17.82
C LEU A 24 23.89 25.49 18.86
N LYS A 25 22.69 25.25 19.40
CA LYS A 25 22.24 23.85 19.45
C LYS A 25 22.00 23.42 18.01
N ALA A 26 23.09 23.09 17.30
CA ALA A 26 23.04 22.54 15.96
C ALA A 26 22.22 21.26 16.03
N ASP A 27 20.93 21.37 15.68
CA ASP A 27 20.06 20.22 15.57
C ASP A 27 20.73 19.32 14.53
N LYS A 28 21.17 18.13 14.96
CA LYS A 28 21.89 17.18 14.09
C LYS A 28 21.11 17.07 12.78
N PRO A 29 21.73 17.09 11.60
CA PRO A 29 21.02 16.95 10.33
C PRO A 29 20.19 15.67 10.39
N ARG A 30 18.87 15.82 10.62
CA ARG A 30 18.00 14.71 10.95
C ARG A 30 17.70 13.99 9.64
N SER A 31 17.84 12.66 9.64
CA SER A 31 17.46 11.88 8.47
C SER A 31 15.94 11.92 8.32
N LEU A 32 15.45 12.23 7.11
CA LEU A 32 14.02 12.22 6.77
C LEU A 32 13.33 10.94 7.29
N TRP A 33 13.98 9.80 7.06
CA TRP A 33 13.52 8.48 7.50
C TRP A 33 13.47 8.31 9.02
N GLY A 34 14.44 8.86 9.75
CA GLY A 34 14.47 8.78 11.21
C GLY A 34 13.39 9.61 11.87
N ASP A 35 13.05 10.76 11.28
CA ASP A 35 11.95 11.58 11.77
C ASP A 35 10.59 10.99 11.39
N ALA A 36 10.44 10.52 10.15
CA ALA A 36 9.22 9.81 9.74
C ALA A 36 8.93 8.61 10.62
N TRP A 37 9.95 7.81 10.98
CA TRP A 37 9.76 6.68 11.89
C TRP A 37 9.28 7.10 13.29
N ARG A 38 9.77 8.24 13.79
CA ARG A 38 9.36 8.76 15.11
C ARG A 38 7.91 9.21 15.09
N ASP A 39 7.50 9.89 14.03
CA ASP A 39 6.12 10.37 13.85
C ASP A 39 5.17 9.18 13.66
N LEU A 40 5.56 8.20 12.84
CA LEU A 40 4.78 6.98 12.60
C LEU A 40 4.51 6.20 13.89
N ARG A 41 5.53 6.04 14.75
CA ARG A 41 5.40 5.36 16.05
C ARG A 41 4.54 6.10 17.07
N ARG A 42 4.23 7.37 16.85
CA ARG A 42 3.30 8.13 17.69
C ARG A 42 1.86 8.04 17.20
N ASN A 43 1.64 7.59 15.96
CA ASN A 43 0.32 7.50 15.38
C ASN A 43 -0.41 6.20 15.85
N PRO A 44 -1.57 6.29 16.53
CA PRO A 44 -2.33 5.11 16.94
C PRO A 44 -2.87 4.29 15.76
N ILE A 45 -3.17 4.94 14.62
CA ILE A 45 -3.66 4.28 13.40
C ILE A 45 -2.61 3.31 12.86
N PHE A 46 -1.32 3.64 13.01
CA PHE A 46 -0.22 2.75 12.63
C PHE A 46 -0.27 1.43 13.42
N TYR A 47 -0.49 1.46 14.73
CA TYR A 47 -0.53 0.23 15.52
C TYR A 47 -1.77 -0.61 15.21
N ILE A 48 -2.94 0.02 15.01
CA ILE A 48 -4.17 -0.70 14.65
C ILE A 48 -4.00 -1.42 13.31
N SER A 49 -3.54 -0.68 12.28
CA SER A 49 -3.30 -1.25 10.95
C SER A 49 -2.19 -2.31 10.96
N ALA A 50 -1.10 -2.07 11.68
CA ALA A 50 0.01 -3.03 11.80
C ALA A 50 -0.43 -4.34 12.46
N VAL A 51 -1.24 -4.28 13.54
CA VAL A 51 -1.77 -5.48 14.20
C VAL A 51 -2.72 -6.25 13.28
N LEU A 52 -3.61 -5.55 12.56
CA LEU A 52 -4.51 -6.18 11.60
C LEU A 52 -3.75 -6.86 10.46
N ILE A 53 -2.76 -6.18 9.88
CA ILE A 53 -1.93 -6.73 8.80
C ILE A 53 -1.11 -7.90 9.31
N LEU A 54 -0.53 -7.80 10.52
CA LEU A 54 0.21 -8.91 11.13
C LEU A 54 -0.69 -10.13 11.31
N PHE A 55 -1.90 -9.94 11.83
CA PHE A 55 -2.89 -11.01 11.94
C PHE A 55 -3.20 -11.63 10.57
N LEU A 56 -3.48 -10.82 9.53
CA LEU A 56 -3.76 -11.30 8.18
C LEU A 56 -2.59 -12.06 7.55
N VAL A 57 -1.36 -11.61 7.78
CA VAL A 57 -0.15 -12.31 7.32
C VAL A 57 -0.01 -13.65 8.02
N VAL A 58 -0.20 -13.71 9.34
CA VAL A 58 -0.15 -14.97 10.12
C VAL A 58 -1.20 -15.95 9.61
N VAL A 59 -2.44 -15.49 9.42
CA VAL A 59 -3.53 -16.31 8.88
C VAL A 59 -3.26 -16.77 7.45
N SER A 60 -2.70 -15.91 6.60
CA SER A 60 -2.36 -16.25 5.21
C SER A 60 -1.25 -17.30 5.11
N ILE A 61 -0.25 -17.24 5.98
CA ILE A 61 0.86 -18.21 5.99
C ILE A 61 0.43 -19.50 6.67
N TRP A 62 -0.19 -19.42 7.85
CA TRP A 62 -0.57 -20.57 8.67
C TRP A 62 -2.09 -20.60 8.96
N PRO A 63 -2.92 -20.91 7.95
CA PRO A 63 -4.38 -21.02 8.15
C PRO A 63 -4.74 -22.14 9.15
N SER A 64 -3.88 -23.15 9.28
CA SER A 64 -4.05 -24.27 10.23
C SER A 64 -4.03 -23.86 11.71
N LEU A 65 -3.56 -22.65 12.05
CA LEU A 65 -3.64 -22.13 13.42
C LEU A 65 -5.08 -21.81 13.84
N LEU A 66 -5.94 -21.48 12.87
CA LEU A 66 -7.34 -21.13 13.12
C LEU A 66 -8.29 -22.29 12.84
N THR A 67 -7.99 -23.12 11.86
CA THR A 67 -8.89 -24.22 11.47
C THR A 67 -8.13 -25.44 10.95
N SER A 68 -8.48 -26.62 11.48
CA SER A 68 -8.02 -27.91 10.97
C SER A 68 -8.89 -28.43 9.82
N THR A 69 -10.02 -27.78 9.54
CA THR A 69 -10.95 -28.19 8.51
C THR A 69 -10.42 -27.83 7.12
N SER A 70 -10.47 -28.78 6.19
CA SER A 70 -10.09 -28.51 4.80
C SER A 70 -11.15 -27.63 4.13
N PRO A 71 -10.77 -26.52 3.44
CA PRO A 71 -11.71 -25.67 2.71
C PRO A 71 -12.33 -26.36 1.47
N TYR A 72 -11.87 -27.57 1.15
CA TYR A 72 -12.31 -28.43 0.05
C TYR A 72 -13.15 -29.62 0.51
N ALA A 73 -13.23 -29.87 1.82
CA ALA A 73 -14.09 -30.92 2.36
C ALA A 73 -15.54 -30.40 2.37
N CYS A 74 -16.29 -30.76 1.34
CA CYS A 74 -17.66 -30.28 1.13
C CYS A 74 -18.64 -31.45 1.23
N ASP A 75 -19.73 -31.25 1.98
CA ASP A 75 -20.81 -32.22 2.16
C ASP A 75 -22.14 -31.57 1.79
N ILE A 76 -22.68 -31.95 0.64
CA ILE A 76 -23.90 -31.33 0.09
C ILE A 76 -25.12 -31.47 1.00
N THR A 77 -25.14 -32.45 1.92
CA THR A 77 -26.22 -32.60 2.90
C THR A 77 -26.27 -31.41 3.88
N LYS A 78 -25.15 -30.70 4.03
CA LYS A 78 -25.01 -29.49 4.85
C LYS A 78 -25.22 -28.18 4.09
N SER A 79 -25.70 -28.25 2.85
CA SER A 79 -25.87 -27.06 2.00
C SER A 79 -26.64 -25.95 2.70
N LYS A 80 -26.04 -24.75 2.72
CA LYS A 80 -26.61 -23.51 3.29
C LYS A 80 -26.96 -23.58 4.79
N GLN A 81 -26.51 -24.61 5.50
CA GLN A 81 -26.73 -24.68 6.94
C GLN A 81 -25.99 -23.53 7.63
N GLY A 82 -26.62 -22.99 8.68
CA GLY A 82 -26.05 -21.94 9.52
C GLY A 82 -24.92 -22.45 10.41
N ALA A 83 -24.52 -21.62 11.36
CA ALA A 83 -23.48 -21.96 12.33
C ALA A 83 -23.84 -23.25 13.10
N THR A 84 -22.86 -24.15 13.21
CA THR A 84 -22.96 -25.40 13.99
C THR A 84 -21.66 -25.61 14.76
N ASP A 85 -21.65 -26.54 15.71
CA ASP A 85 -20.46 -26.81 16.53
C ASP A 85 -19.27 -27.21 15.66
N GLY A 86 -18.14 -26.52 15.84
CA GLY A 86 -16.94 -26.67 15.01
C GLY A 86 -16.98 -25.93 13.66
N HIS A 87 -18.12 -25.35 13.29
CA HIS A 87 -18.37 -24.66 12.02
C HIS A 87 -19.06 -23.31 12.27
N PRO A 88 -18.34 -22.32 12.86
CA PRO A 88 -18.95 -21.11 13.41
C PRO A 88 -19.58 -20.20 12.35
N PHE A 89 -19.15 -20.30 11.09
CA PHE A 89 -19.71 -19.51 9.98
C PHE A 89 -20.70 -20.30 9.13
N GLY A 90 -20.98 -21.56 9.48
CA GLY A 90 -21.85 -22.45 8.71
C GLY A 90 -21.25 -22.90 7.38
N PHE A 91 -22.12 -23.31 6.47
CA PHE A 91 -21.77 -23.97 5.22
C PHE A 91 -22.26 -23.20 4.00
N ASN A 92 -21.52 -23.31 2.90
CA ASN A 92 -21.89 -22.72 1.62
C ASN A 92 -22.90 -23.59 0.84
N THR A 93 -23.30 -23.15 -0.36
CA THR A 93 -24.24 -23.89 -1.23
C THR A 93 -23.72 -25.29 -1.62
N GLN A 94 -22.40 -25.48 -1.68
CA GLN A 94 -21.78 -26.78 -1.96
C GLN A 94 -21.54 -27.61 -0.68
N GLY A 95 -21.89 -27.08 0.49
CA GLY A 95 -21.68 -27.76 1.77
C GLY A 95 -20.24 -27.69 2.28
N CYS A 96 -19.42 -26.77 1.77
CA CYS A 96 -18.08 -26.49 2.29
C CYS A 96 -18.16 -25.54 3.48
N ASP A 97 -17.28 -25.71 4.46
CA ASP A 97 -17.21 -24.86 5.65
C ASP A 97 -16.78 -23.42 5.32
N VAL A 98 -17.65 -22.43 5.61
CA VAL A 98 -17.43 -21.01 5.28
C VAL A 98 -16.28 -20.43 6.10
N TYR A 99 -16.07 -20.91 7.33
CA TYR A 99 -15.00 -20.43 8.21
C TYR A 99 -13.62 -20.79 7.65
N ALA A 100 -13.42 -22.06 7.30
CA ALA A 100 -12.22 -22.57 6.66
C ALA A 100 -11.98 -21.88 5.33
N ARG A 101 -13.01 -21.70 4.50
CA ARG A 101 -12.87 -20.97 3.23
C ARG A 101 -12.47 -19.51 3.44
N THR A 102 -13.05 -18.83 4.43
CA THR A 102 -12.70 -17.44 4.77
C THR A 102 -11.24 -17.33 5.24
N VAL A 103 -10.78 -18.26 6.07
CA VAL A 103 -9.39 -18.32 6.58
C VAL A 103 -8.40 -18.63 5.44
N TYR A 104 -8.65 -19.67 4.65
CA TYR A 104 -7.76 -20.07 3.55
C TYR A 104 -7.80 -19.07 2.37
N GLY A 105 -8.94 -18.39 2.17
CA GLY A 105 -9.11 -17.37 1.13
C GLY A 105 -8.22 -16.14 1.32
N ALA A 106 -7.83 -15.84 2.57
CA ALA A 106 -6.90 -14.76 2.88
C ALA A 106 -5.59 -14.89 2.11
N ARG A 107 -5.06 -16.11 2.00
CA ARG A 107 -3.78 -16.38 1.34
C ARG A 107 -3.79 -15.93 -0.12
N ALA A 108 -4.79 -16.34 -0.90
CA ALA A 108 -4.83 -16.02 -2.32
C ALA A 108 -4.99 -14.50 -2.55
N SER A 109 -5.95 -13.87 -1.87
CA SER A 109 -6.24 -12.45 -2.05
C SER A 109 -5.09 -11.56 -1.57
N VAL A 110 -4.46 -11.87 -0.42
CA VAL A 110 -3.30 -11.11 0.09
C VAL A 110 -2.06 -11.32 -0.80
N VAL A 111 -1.77 -12.55 -1.24
CA VAL A 111 -0.62 -12.81 -2.13
C VAL A 111 -0.77 -12.06 -3.45
N VAL A 112 -1.96 -12.07 -4.07
CA VAL A 112 -2.18 -11.31 -5.31
C VAL A 112 -1.94 -9.83 -5.08
N GLY A 113 -2.56 -9.24 -4.05
CA GLY A 113 -2.40 -7.82 -3.73
C GLY A 113 -0.95 -7.42 -3.47
N VAL A 114 -0.23 -8.16 -2.62
CA VAL A 114 1.17 -7.90 -2.27
C VAL A 114 2.08 -8.07 -3.48
N CYS A 115 2.01 -9.19 -4.20
CA CYS A 115 2.88 -9.46 -5.34
C CYS A 115 2.65 -8.48 -6.50
N THR A 116 1.39 -8.13 -6.80
CA THR A 116 1.07 -7.11 -7.80
C THR A 116 1.66 -5.77 -7.41
N THR A 117 1.48 -5.35 -6.16
CA THR A 117 2.03 -4.07 -5.65
C THR A 117 3.54 -4.05 -5.77
N LEU A 118 4.23 -5.10 -5.31
CA LEU A 118 5.69 -5.17 -5.35
C LEU A 118 6.22 -5.11 -6.79
N LEU A 119 5.63 -5.87 -7.72
CA LEU A 119 6.06 -5.87 -9.11
C LEU A 119 5.79 -4.52 -9.79
N ALA A 120 4.60 -3.94 -9.60
CA ALA A 120 4.26 -2.62 -10.12
C ALA A 120 5.14 -1.53 -9.52
N ALA A 121 5.45 -1.62 -8.23
CA ALA A 121 6.32 -0.68 -7.52
C ALA A 121 7.77 -0.78 -8.02
N VAL A 122 8.34 -1.97 -8.10
CA VAL A 122 9.73 -2.17 -8.58
C VAL A 122 9.87 -1.71 -10.03
N PHE A 123 8.99 -2.18 -10.92
CA PHE A 123 9.05 -1.81 -12.32
C PHE A 123 8.74 -0.33 -12.52
N GLY A 124 7.73 0.20 -11.83
CA GLY A 124 7.37 1.61 -11.88
C GLY A 124 8.47 2.52 -11.34
N CYS A 125 9.09 2.21 -10.20
CA CYS A 125 10.23 2.95 -9.65
C CYS A 125 11.40 2.95 -10.61
N PHE A 126 11.72 1.80 -11.21
CA PHE A 126 12.83 1.68 -12.16
C PHE A 126 12.59 2.56 -13.39
N MET A 127 11.42 2.43 -14.02
CA MET A 127 11.04 3.18 -15.21
C MET A 127 10.90 4.68 -14.91
N GLY A 128 10.14 5.04 -13.88
CA GLY A 128 9.93 6.42 -13.47
C GLY A 128 11.22 7.12 -13.03
N GLY A 129 12.10 6.41 -12.32
CA GLY A 129 13.40 6.92 -11.92
C GLY A 129 14.30 7.21 -13.13
N LEU A 130 14.30 6.33 -14.14
CA LEU A 130 15.03 6.52 -15.39
C LEU A 130 14.51 7.75 -16.15
N ALA A 131 13.19 7.85 -16.33
CA ALA A 131 12.55 8.99 -17.00
C ALA A 131 12.82 10.31 -16.28
N GLY A 132 12.64 10.36 -14.96
CA GLY A 132 12.82 11.58 -14.18
C GLY A 132 14.29 12.03 -14.09
N PHE A 133 15.23 11.08 -14.07
CA PHE A 133 16.64 11.42 -13.90
C PHE A 133 17.30 11.87 -15.22
N PHE A 134 17.14 11.08 -16.29
CA PHE A 134 17.76 11.35 -17.58
C PHE A 134 17.00 12.41 -18.39
N GLY A 135 15.67 12.47 -18.27
CA GLY A 135 14.85 13.41 -19.03
C GLY A 135 14.92 13.17 -20.55
N GLY A 136 14.45 14.17 -21.31
CA GLY A 136 14.59 14.21 -22.77
C GLY A 136 13.83 13.10 -23.50
N TRP A 137 14.52 12.38 -24.39
CA TRP A 137 13.91 11.36 -25.25
C TRP A 137 13.39 10.14 -24.47
N TRP A 138 14.14 9.68 -23.46
CA TRP A 138 13.74 8.56 -22.60
C TRP A 138 12.44 8.88 -21.85
N ASP A 139 12.35 10.09 -21.33
CA ASP A 139 11.17 10.59 -20.65
C ASP A 139 9.95 10.69 -21.58
N SER A 140 10.16 11.18 -22.81
CA SER A 140 9.12 11.26 -23.83
C SER A 140 8.58 9.86 -24.17
N ILE A 141 9.46 8.88 -24.45
CA ILE A 141 9.03 7.51 -24.77
C ILE A 141 8.25 6.90 -23.60
N LEU A 142 8.80 6.94 -22.38
CA LEU A 142 8.14 6.34 -21.21
C LEU A 142 6.80 6.98 -20.91
N SER A 143 6.70 8.31 -21.06
CA SER A 143 5.44 9.02 -20.89
C SER A 143 4.41 8.56 -21.93
N ARG A 144 4.79 8.43 -23.20
CA ARG A 144 3.88 7.93 -24.26
C ARG A 144 3.45 6.50 -24.03
N VAL A 145 4.36 5.62 -23.66
CA VAL A 145 4.03 4.22 -23.33
C VAL A 145 3.08 4.20 -22.13
N GLY A 146 3.36 4.96 -21.08
CA GLY A 146 2.46 5.07 -19.92
C GLY A 146 1.07 5.62 -20.27
N ASP A 147 0.99 6.63 -21.14
CA ASP A 147 -0.27 7.22 -21.59
C ASP A 147 -1.16 6.21 -22.33
N ILE A 148 -0.59 5.27 -23.09
CA ILE A 148 -1.33 4.16 -23.71
C ILE A 148 -2.04 3.32 -22.64
N PHE A 149 -1.34 2.97 -21.56
CA PHE A 149 -1.93 2.20 -20.47
C PHE A 149 -3.00 2.98 -19.71
N PHE A 150 -2.83 4.31 -19.52
CA PHE A 150 -3.86 5.14 -18.89
C PHE A 150 -5.14 5.26 -19.72
N GLY A 151 -5.06 5.06 -21.04
CA GLY A 151 -6.24 4.95 -21.90
C GLY A 151 -7.09 3.70 -21.63
N ILE A 152 -6.55 2.70 -20.92
CA ILE A 152 -7.21 1.43 -20.62
C ILE A 152 -7.57 1.40 -19.12
N PRO A 153 -8.87 1.44 -18.76
CA PRO A 153 -9.26 1.23 -17.36
C PRO A 153 -8.78 -0.13 -16.88
N ILE A 154 -8.05 -0.18 -15.75
CA ILE A 154 -7.40 -1.41 -15.27
C ILE A 154 -8.37 -2.59 -15.11
N LEU A 155 -9.62 -2.32 -14.69
CA LEU A 155 -10.66 -3.33 -14.59
C LEU A 155 -11.06 -3.88 -15.97
N LEU A 156 -11.27 -3.00 -16.96
CA LEU A 156 -11.62 -3.41 -18.33
C LEU A 156 -10.46 -4.17 -18.98
N GLY A 157 -9.23 -3.67 -18.84
CA GLY A 157 -8.03 -4.36 -19.31
C GLY A 157 -7.93 -5.75 -18.67
N GLY A 158 -8.07 -5.84 -17.35
CA GLY A 158 -8.09 -7.10 -16.61
C GLY A 158 -9.13 -8.08 -17.15
N ILE A 159 -10.37 -7.64 -17.36
CA ILE A 159 -11.45 -8.46 -17.91
C ILE A 159 -11.07 -8.99 -19.29
N VAL A 160 -10.65 -8.12 -20.22
CA VAL A 160 -10.34 -8.50 -21.60
C VAL A 160 -9.17 -9.48 -21.65
N PHE A 161 -8.06 -9.17 -20.99
CA PHE A 161 -6.87 -10.01 -21.04
C PHE A 161 -7.06 -11.35 -20.32
N LEU A 162 -7.68 -11.36 -19.14
CA LEU A 162 -7.92 -12.59 -18.38
C LEU A 162 -9.01 -13.48 -19.00
N SER A 163 -9.95 -12.92 -19.76
CA SER A 163 -10.95 -13.73 -20.47
C SER A 163 -10.34 -14.56 -21.61
N VAL A 164 -9.27 -14.07 -22.23
CA VAL A 164 -8.57 -14.76 -23.33
C VAL A 164 -7.58 -15.81 -22.80
N ILE A 165 -6.93 -15.53 -21.66
CA ILE A 165 -5.94 -16.42 -21.08
C ILE A 165 -6.62 -17.54 -20.29
N LYS A 166 -6.40 -18.79 -20.71
CA LYS A 166 -6.89 -19.97 -20.00
C LYS A 166 -6.09 -20.19 -18.72
N GLY A 167 -6.77 -20.46 -17.61
CA GLY A 167 -6.13 -21.02 -16.40
C GLY A 167 -6.20 -20.20 -15.11
N GLY A 168 -6.68 -18.94 -15.12
CA GLY A 168 -7.05 -18.18 -13.91
C GLY A 168 -6.08 -18.30 -12.71
N SER A 169 -4.77 -18.29 -12.99
CA SER A 169 -3.75 -18.56 -11.96
C SER A 169 -3.35 -17.29 -11.22
N ILE A 170 -2.90 -17.44 -9.96
CA ILE A 170 -2.37 -16.34 -9.15
C ILE A 170 -1.28 -15.58 -9.93
N PHE A 171 -0.36 -16.30 -10.58
CA PHE A 171 0.71 -15.69 -11.36
C PHE A 171 0.20 -14.86 -12.54
N THR A 172 -0.76 -15.38 -13.31
CA THR A 172 -1.34 -14.67 -14.46
C THR A 172 -2.04 -13.39 -14.04
N VAL A 173 -2.84 -13.46 -12.98
CA VAL A 173 -3.57 -12.30 -12.43
C VAL A 173 -2.58 -11.26 -11.92
N VAL A 174 -1.57 -11.67 -11.14
CA VAL A 174 -0.51 -10.80 -10.62
C VAL A 174 0.23 -10.08 -11.74
N LEU A 175 0.70 -10.82 -12.75
CA LEU A 175 1.49 -10.28 -13.86
C LEU A 175 0.70 -9.26 -14.67
N LEU A 176 -0.55 -9.56 -15.02
CA LEU A 176 -1.38 -8.64 -15.77
C LEU A 176 -1.70 -7.37 -14.98
N MET A 177 -2.08 -7.49 -13.71
CA MET A 177 -2.35 -6.31 -12.89
C MET A 177 -1.08 -5.46 -12.70
N ALA A 178 0.11 -6.07 -12.60
CA ALA A 178 1.36 -5.34 -12.51
C ALA A 178 1.71 -4.60 -13.82
N ILE A 179 1.50 -5.25 -14.98
CA ILE A 179 1.68 -4.66 -16.31
C ILE A 179 0.71 -3.50 -16.56
N LEU A 180 -0.52 -3.57 -16.04
CA LEU A 180 -1.47 -2.47 -16.17
C LEU A 180 -1.27 -1.38 -15.11
N GLY A 181 -0.70 -1.74 -13.95
CA GLY A 181 -0.58 -0.87 -12.78
C GLY A 181 0.71 -0.05 -12.68
N TRP A 182 1.81 -0.50 -13.30
CA TRP A 182 3.10 0.20 -13.21
C TRP A 182 3.12 1.67 -13.66
N PRO A 183 2.31 2.15 -14.64
CA PRO A 183 2.41 3.53 -15.12
C PRO A 183 2.08 4.55 -14.05
N GLN A 184 1.15 4.23 -13.13
CA GLN A 184 0.78 5.09 -12.02
C GLN A 184 1.95 5.30 -11.06
N ILE A 185 2.61 4.20 -10.66
CA ILE A 185 3.82 4.26 -9.82
C ILE A 185 4.95 4.98 -10.56
N ALA A 186 5.17 4.69 -11.85
CA ALA A 186 6.21 5.31 -12.65
C ALA A 186 6.04 6.83 -12.75
N ARG A 187 4.81 7.32 -12.95
CA ARG A 187 4.52 8.75 -12.98
C ARG A 187 4.88 9.44 -11.67
N ILE A 188 4.57 8.80 -10.54
CA ILE A 188 4.87 9.34 -9.21
C ILE A 188 6.37 9.32 -8.96
N ALA A 189 7.04 8.19 -9.19
CA ALA A 189 8.48 8.06 -9.06
C ALA A 189 9.22 9.08 -9.93
N ARG A 190 8.77 9.30 -11.17
CA ARG A 190 9.30 10.32 -12.08
C ARG A 190 9.18 11.72 -11.47
N GLY A 191 7.99 12.12 -11.02
CA GLY A 191 7.77 13.42 -10.39
C GLY A 191 8.66 13.61 -9.16
N SER A 192 8.73 12.60 -8.29
CA SER A 192 9.56 12.63 -7.09
C SER A 192 11.06 12.74 -7.41
N VAL A 193 11.54 12.07 -8.46
CA VAL A 193 12.94 12.18 -8.91
C VAL A 193 13.23 13.56 -9.49
N ILE A 194 12.33 14.14 -10.29
CA ILE A 194 12.48 15.50 -10.84
C ILE A 194 12.58 16.52 -9.70
N THR A 195 11.69 16.45 -8.72
CA THR A 195 11.70 17.34 -7.55
C THR A 195 12.96 17.13 -6.71
N ALA A 196 13.35 15.89 -6.42
CA ALA A 196 14.54 15.60 -5.62
C ALA A 196 15.83 16.06 -6.32
N LYS A 197 15.90 15.99 -7.66
CA LYS A 197 17.04 16.47 -8.45
C LYS A 197 17.27 17.99 -8.37
N GLN A 198 16.23 18.76 -8.05
CA GLN A 198 16.30 20.22 -7.93
C GLN A 198 16.71 20.71 -6.54
N GLN A 199 16.86 19.81 -5.56
CA GLN A 199 17.20 20.18 -4.18
C GLN A 199 18.66 20.63 -4.01
N ASP A 200 18.91 21.56 -3.09
CA ASP A 200 20.23 22.17 -2.86
C ASP A 200 21.32 21.14 -2.54
N TYR A 201 20.99 20.10 -1.75
CA TYR A 201 21.94 19.04 -1.42
C TYR A 201 22.39 18.23 -2.65
N VAL A 202 21.54 18.12 -3.69
CA VAL A 202 21.91 17.47 -4.96
C VAL A 202 22.80 18.37 -5.79
N GLN A 203 22.49 19.68 -5.84
CA GLN A 203 23.31 20.64 -6.56
C GLN A 203 24.71 20.77 -5.92
N ALA A 204 24.78 20.81 -4.59
CA ALA A 204 26.04 20.79 -3.85
C ALA A 204 26.84 19.51 -4.13
N ALA A 205 26.21 18.33 -4.09
CA ALA A 205 26.89 17.08 -4.43
C ALA A 205 27.42 17.08 -5.88
N ARG A 206 26.69 17.67 -6.82
CA ARG A 206 27.11 17.85 -8.22
C ARG A 206 28.31 18.79 -8.33
N ALA A 207 28.30 19.92 -7.61
CA ALA A 207 29.41 20.87 -7.58
C ALA A 207 30.69 20.24 -7.00
N LEU A 208 30.54 19.28 -6.07
CA LEU A 208 31.63 18.48 -5.50
C LEU A 208 32.07 17.30 -6.40
N GLY A 209 31.57 17.20 -7.63
CA GLY A 209 32.00 16.18 -8.60
C GLY A 209 31.40 14.79 -8.37
N ALA A 210 30.26 14.67 -7.69
CA ALA A 210 29.59 13.38 -7.54
C ALA A 210 29.18 12.81 -8.91
N SER A 211 29.55 11.55 -9.17
CA SER A 211 29.14 10.85 -10.39
C SER A 211 27.62 10.70 -10.48
N THR A 212 27.11 10.63 -11.70
CA THR A 212 25.69 10.45 -12.02
C THR A 212 25.03 9.31 -11.23
N SER A 213 25.68 8.14 -11.16
CA SER A 213 25.18 6.98 -10.42
C SER A 213 25.18 7.19 -8.90
N ARG A 214 26.21 7.83 -8.36
CA ARG A 214 26.29 8.19 -6.94
C ARG A 214 25.21 9.21 -6.58
N MET A 215 24.98 10.20 -7.43
CA MET A 215 23.94 11.20 -7.27
C MET A 215 22.55 10.56 -7.23
N LEU A 216 22.27 9.69 -8.20
CA LEU A 216 20.98 8.98 -8.27
C LEU A 216 20.77 8.08 -7.03
N LEU A 217 21.65 7.10 -6.80
CA LEU A 217 21.41 6.06 -5.81
C LEU A 217 21.56 6.54 -4.36
N ARG A 218 22.45 7.49 -4.09
CA ARG A 218 22.77 7.92 -2.71
C ARG A 218 22.02 9.18 -2.28
N HIS A 219 21.64 10.06 -3.20
CA HIS A 219 21.05 11.36 -2.86
C HIS A 219 19.60 11.52 -3.35
N ILE A 220 19.28 11.02 -4.54
CA ILE A 220 17.95 11.22 -5.15
C ILE A 220 17.00 10.08 -4.79
N THR A 221 17.35 8.83 -5.08
CA THR A 221 16.49 7.65 -4.89
C THR A 221 15.96 7.52 -3.46
N PRO A 222 16.78 7.66 -2.39
CA PRO A 222 16.28 7.51 -1.03
C PRO A 222 15.22 8.55 -0.64
N ASN A 223 15.22 9.73 -1.25
CA ASN A 223 14.21 10.76 -0.98
C ASN A 223 13.01 10.63 -1.92
N ALA A 224 13.25 10.20 -3.17
CA ALA A 224 12.20 9.99 -4.15
C ALA A 224 11.33 8.75 -3.87
N LEU A 225 11.81 7.81 -3.05
CA LEU A 225 11.04 6.61 -2.68
C LEU A 225 9.91 6.88 -1.69
N ALA A 226 10.00 7.92 -0.85
CA ALA A 226 8.99 8.17 0.19
C ALA A 226 7.56 8.34 -0.38
N PRO A 227 7.30 9.19 -1.39
CA PRO A 227 5.98 9.27 -2.01
C PRO A 227 5.54 7.98 -2.72
N VAL A 228 6.50 7.21 -3.24
CA VAL A 228 6.22 5.95 -3.92
C VAL A 228 5.78 4.87 -2.94
N ILE A 229 6.43 4.76 -1.77
CA ILE A 229 6.05 3.81 -0.72
C ILE A 229 4.64 4.09 -0.22
N VAL A 230 4.30 5.37 0.00
CA VAL A 230 2.95 5.78 0.40
C VAL A 230 1.91 5.29 -0.61
N VAL A 231 2.11 5.61 -1.89
CA VAL A 231 1.12 5.25 -2.92
C VAL A 231 1.08 3.75 -3.15
N ALA A 232 2.22 3.06 -3.14
CA ALA A 232 2.27 1.61 -3.26
C ALA A 232 1.49 0.93 -2.11
N THR A 233 1.61 1.43 -0.88
CA THR A 233 0.89 0.87 0.27
C THR A 233 -0.63 1.02 0.12
N ILE A 234 -1.10 2.19 -0.34
CA ILE A 234 -2.52 2.43 -0.62
C ILE A 234 -3.01 1.55 -1.80
N ALA A 235 -2.20 1.48 -2.87
CA ALA A 235 -2.52 0.69 -4.06
C ALA A 235 -2.66 -0.80 -3.77
N LEU A 236 -1.98 -1.32 -2.74
CA LEU A 236 -2.12 -2.71 -2.30
C LEU A 236 -3.57 -3.05 -1.95
N GLY A 237 -4.24 -2.21 -1.14
CA GLY A 237 -5.66 -2.38 -0.83
C GLY A 237 -6.53 -2.35 -2.09
N THR A 238 -6.20 -1.47 -3.03
CA THR A 238 -6.87 -1.41 -4.35
C THR A 238 -6.68 -2.69 -5.16
N TYR A 239 -5.49 -3.27 -5.19
CA TYR A 239 -5.23 -4.51 -5.92
C TYR A 239 -5.91 -5.72 -5.28
N VAL A 240 -5.98 -5.81 -3.95
CA VAL A 240 -6.77 -6.83 -3.26
C VAL A 240 -8.24 -6.73 -3.65
N SER A 241 -8.80 -5.51 -3.63
CA SER A 241 -10.18 -5.29 -4.07
C SER A 241 -10.38 -5.60 -5.55
N LEU A 242 -9.41 -5.27 -6.40
CA LEU A 242 -9.48 -5.52 -7.84
C LEU A 242 -9.43 -7.02 -8.15
N GLU A 243 -8.58 -7.79 -7.46
CA GLU A 243 -8.59 -9.26 -7.55
C GLU A 243 -9.96 -9.82 -7.20
N ALA A 244 -10.52 -9.40 -6.06
CA ALA A 244 -11.83 -9.85 -5.63
C ALA A 244 -12.92 -9.51 -6.65
N THR A 245 -12.88 -8.32 -7.26
CA THR A 245 -13.80 -7.91 -8.33
C THR A 245 -13.65 -8.77 -9.58
N LEU A 246 -12.42 -9.03 -10.04
CA LEU A 246 -12.17 -9.85 -11.24
C LEU A 246 -12.61 -11.31 -11.00
N SER A 247 -12.29 -11.85 -9.83
CA SER A 247 -12.74 -13.18 -9.40
C SER A 247 -14.25 -13.25 -9.25
N PHE A 248 -14.87 -12.17 -8.76
CA PHE A 248 -16.32 -12.08 -8.64
C PHE A 248 -17.02 -12.15 -10.00
N LEU A 249 -16.44 -11.46 -10.99
CA LEU A 249 -16.89 -11.47 -12.39
C LEU A 249 -16.53 -12.76 -13.15
N GLY A 250 -15.87 -13.74 -12.50
CA GLY A 250 -15.54 -15.03 -13.09
C GLY A 250 -14.35 -15.04 -14.05
N VAL A 251 -13.62 -13.93 -14.16
CA VAL A 251 -12.44 -13.78 -15.04
C VAL A 251 -11.12 -13.84 -14.28
N GLY A 252 -11.13 -13.59 -12.97
CA GLY A 252 -9.95 -13.60 -12.10
C GLY A 252 -9.46 -15.00 -11.71
N LEU A 253 -9.28 -15.21 -10.42
CA LEU A 253 -8.92 -16.51 -9.88
C LEU A 253 -10.04 -17.52 -10.13
N LYS A 254 -9.66 -18.78 -10.36
CA LYS A 254 -10.61 -19.87 -10.58
C LYS A 254 -10.36 -21.03 -9.60
N PRO A 255 -11.40 -21.81 -9.26
CA PRO A 255 -11.22 -23.09 -8.57
C PRO A 255 -10.15 -23.94 -9.28
N PRO A 256 -9.28 -24.66 -8.54
CA PRO A 256 -9.36 -25.00 -7.11
C PRO A 256 -8.81 -23.92 -6.16
N THR A 257 -8.44 -22.74 -6.64
CA THR A 257 -8.01 -21.65 -5.75
C THR A 257 -9.17 -21.18 -4.88
N VAL A 258 -8.94 -21.03 -3.56
CA VAL A 258 -9.90 -20.40 -2.64
C VAL A 258 -9.52 -18.94 -2.51
N SER A 259 -10.44 -18.02 -2.84
CA SER A 259 -10.29 -16.59 -2.62
C SER A 259 -11.63 -15.97 -2.23
N TRP A 260 -11.59 -14.83 -1.55
CA TRP A 260 -12.81 -14.16 -1.11
C TRP A 260 -13.68 -13.71 -2.29
N GLY A 261 -13.10 -13.27 -3.40
CA GLY A 261 -13.85 -12.87 -4.59
C GLY A 261 -14.68 -14.02 -5.18
N ILE A 262 -14.13 -15.24 -5.22
CA ILE A 262 -14.86 -16.44 -5.65
C ILE A 262 -16.00 -16.74 -4.69
N ASP A 263 -15.72 -16.73 -3.37
CA ASP A 263 -16.72 -17.05 -2.35
C ASP A 263 -17.89 -16.05 -2.37
N ILE A 264 -17.60 -14.77 -2.46
CA ILE A 264 -18.60 -13.70 -2.56
C ILE A 264 -19.47 -13.88 -3.82
N SER A 265 -18.87 -14.22 -4.96
CA SER A 265 -19.62 -14.47 -6.21
C SER A 265 -20.55 -15.66 -6.10
N THR A 266 -20.07 -16.77 -5.54
CA THR A 266 -20.91 -17.96 -5.36
C THR A 266 -22.05 -17.77 -4.37
N ALA A 267 -21.88 -16.88 -3.39
CA ALA A 267 -22.90 -16.59 -2.37
C ALA A 267 -23.88 -15.46 -2.76
N ALA A 268 -23.57 -14.69 -3.81
CA ALA A 268 -24.33 -13.48 -4.18
C ALA A 268 -25.80 -13.74 -4.48
N THR A 269 -26.12 -14.87 -5.13
CA THR A 269 -27.49 -15.25 -5.48
C THR A 269 -28.30 -15.75 -4.28
N ASP A 270 -27.64 -16.16 -3.20
CA ASP A 270 -28.24 -16.80 -2.03
C ASP A 270 -28.32 -15.86 -0.81
N VAL A 271 -27.90 -14.60 -0.94
CA VAL A 271 -27.78 -13.64 0.17
C VAL A 271 -29.07 -13.44 0.97
N ARG A 272 -30.24 -13.57 0.33
CA ARG A 272 -31.54 -13.42 1.01
C ARG A 272 -31.87 -14.60 1.92
N ASN A 273 -31.38 -15.79 1.59
CA ASN A 273 -31.72 -17.04 2.28
C ASN A 273 -30.62 -17.48 3.25
N ALA A 274 -29.36 -17.26 2.89
CA ALA A 274 -28.18 -17.67 3.65
C ALA A 274 -27.11 -16.57 3.59
N PRO A 275 -27.35 -15.41 4.24
CA PRO A 275 -26.48 -14.24 4.15
C PRO A 275 -25.07 -14.47 4.70
N HIS A 276 -24.91 -15.40 5.66
CA HIS A 276 -23.61 -15.73 6.27
C HIS A 276 -22.56 -16.13 5.23
N MET A 277 -22.98 -16.82 4.16
CA MET A 277 -22.08 -17.29 3.10
C MET A 277 -21.36 -16.15 2.38
N LEU A 278 -21.99 -14.96 2.32
CA LEU A 278 -21.42 -13.77 1.69
C LEU A 278 -20.78 -12.83 2.72
N LEU A 279 -21.46 -12.60 3.86
CA LEU A 279 -21.07 -11.58 4.83
C LEU A 279 -19.70 -11.82 5.44
N TYR A 280 -19.34 -13.08 5.75
CA TYR A 280 -18.04 -13.39 6.35
C TYR A 280 -16.84 -13.17 5.39
N PRO A 281 -16.82 -13.74 4.17
CA PRO A 281 -15.74 -13.45 3.23
C PRO A 281 -15.71 -11.98 2.78
N ALA A 282 -16.86 -11.33 2.63
CA ALA A 282 -16.92 -9.89 2.33
C ALA A 282 -16.36 -9.04 3.48
N GLY A 283 -16.70 -9.36 4.73
CA GLY A 283 -16.16 -8.68 5.91
C GLY A 283 -14.65 -8.84 6.03
N ALA A 284 -14.13 -10.05 5.80
CA ALA A 284 -12.69 -10.31 5.80
C ALA A 284 -11.95 -9.50 4.71
N LEU A 285 -12.51 -9.44 3.50
CA LEU A 285 -12.03 -8.60 2.42
C LEU A 285 -12.03 -7.12 2.80
N SER A 286 -13.14 -6.60 3.33
CA SER A 286 -13.27 -5.19 3.71
C SER A 286 -12.29 -4.79 4.83
N ILE A 287 -12.14 -5.61 5.86
CA ILE A 287 -11.18 -5.38 6.96
C ILE A 287 -9.75 -5.35 6.40
N THR A 288 -9.44 -6.25 5.47
CA THR A 288 -8.12 -6.32 4.83
C THR A 288 -7.81 -5.06 4.04
N VAL A 289 -8.73 -4.63 3.17
CA VAL A 289 -8.57 -3.41 2.37
C VAL A 289 -8.44 -2.19 3.28
N LEU A 290 -9.27 -2.09 4.31
CA LEU A 290 -9.21 -1.00 5.29
C LEU A 290 -7.86 -0.97 6.03
N ALA A 291 -7.35 -2.12 6.47
CA ALA A 291 -6.08 -2.20 7.19
C ALA A 291 -4.91 -1.66 6.34
N PHE A 292 -4.87 -2.00 5.05
CA PHE A 292 -3.82 -1.51 4.15
C PHE A 292 -3.97 -0.02 3.82
N ILE A 293 -5.20 0.47 3.63
CA ILE A 293 -5.45 1.92 3.42
C ILE A 293 -5.01 2.71 4.66
N MET A 294 -5.43 2.28 5.86
CA MET A 294 -5.04 2.92 7.12
C MET A 294 -3.52 2.93 7.33
N LEU A 295 -2.83 1.84 6.97
CA LEU A 295 -1.36 1.82 7.02
C LEU A 295 -0.77 2.84 6.03
N GLY A 296 -1.29 2.88 4.80
CA GLY A 296 -0.84 3.82 3.77
C GLY A 296 -1.00 5.27 4.19
N ASP A 297 -2.14 5.62 4.80
CA ASP A 297 -2.40 6.96 5.33
C ASP A 297 -1.48 7.28 6.53
N ALA A 298 -1.29 6.36 7.46
CA ALA A 298 -0.35 6.58 8.57
C ALA A 298 1.09 6.79 8.09
N VAL A 299 1.52 6.04 7.07
CA VAL A 299 2.84 6.19 6.43
C VAL A 299 2.91 7.51 5.66
N ARG A 300 1.83 7.93 5.01
CA ARG A 300 1.73 9.23 4.34
C ARG A 300 1.92 10.37 5.32
N ASP A 301 1.17 10.37 6.41
CA ASP A 301 1.21 11.43 7.42
C ASP A 301 2.60 11.54 8.04
N ALA A 302 3.27 10.41 8.26
CA ALA A 302 4.63 10.37 8.78
C ALA A 302 5.69 10.86 7.78
N LEU A 303 5.44 10.72 6.48
CA LEU A 303 6.37 11.11 5.40
C LEU A 303 6.04 12.48 4.79
N ASP A 304 4.95 13.14 5.17
CA ASP A 304 4.60 14.47 4.67
C ASP A 304 5.37 15.57 5.43
N PRO A 305 6.32 16.27 4.78
CA PRO A 305 7.08 17.33 5.42
C PRO A 305 6.26 18.60 5.67
N LYS A 306 5.06 18.75 5.07
CA LYS A 306 4.20 19.94 5.24
C LYS A 306 3.33 19.89 6.48
N LEU A 307 3.20 18.73 7.12
CA LEU A 307 2.52 18.57 8.42
C LEU A 307 3.43 18.95 9.61
N ARG A 308 4.62 19.48 9.32
CA ARG A 308 5.63 19.92 10.29
C ARG A 308 5.77 21.43 10.30
#